data_AF-A0A194VG88-F1
#
_entry.id   AF-A0A194VG88-F1
#
_cell.length_a   1.000
_cell.length_b   1.000
_cell.length_c   1.000
_cell.angle_alpha   90.00
_cell.angle_beta   90.00
_cell.angle_gamma   90.00
#
_symmetry.space_group_name_H-M   'P 1'
#
loop_
_entity.id
_entity.type
_entity.pdbx_description
1 polymer ?
#
loop_
_entity_poly.entity_id
_entity_poly.type
_entity_poly.pdbx_seq_one_letter_code
_entity_poly.pdbx_strand_id
1 'polypeptide(L)'
;MQTSQDDKAWQIQHMLRIYKGCEVSLVFPGGIQRLVSIDEPTAWIHRAWTLQEALAPPRVEVVYKWAHGSGMYYGLYRGDINELVPGESAITPLRELLGLNNFPAATFFPLRNGPTVPFRTTIFGHPTGPSSVDRSERLPEIFIFMLKSAFPYGHETFDERAPAIWRSALFRASSRPVDMVFSIMGLFGVTLDLRAFRPDDRLGATAALMRAILERPEGRASWLSIAPYLPPHPQLSTFPIFPRTSVEGQVELELDFAPETGYLCISRQTIRVHPLQGERANEGHHVHLDRATSEPPRCCVDIWAVNGTGWRFYDAIPCNSDAPQGTRLEPEAFAVLVGFHNEFSWTGLWEGPRFLSVMLIREHAPGRYHVESYFELSERLERWVKTWEKRELRIGGPSAIRAV
;
A
#
# COMPACT_ATOMS: atom_id res chain seq x y z
N MET A 1 -10.01 -29.11 -12.66
CA MET A 1 -10.06 -27.90 -11.81
C MET A 1 -10.92 -28.24 -10.60
N GLN A 2 -10.51 -27.87 -9.38
CA GLN A 2 -11.20 -28.27 -8.14
C GLN A 2 -12.62 -27.67 -8.08
N THR A 3 -13.66 -28.51 -7.91
CA THR A 3 -15.08 -28.09 -7.98
C THR A 3 -15.78 -28.04 -6.62
N SER A 4 -15.23 -28.70 -5.60
CA SER A 4 -15.76 -28.69 -4.23
C SER A 4 -15.54 -27.31 -3.57
N GLN A 5 -16.61 -26.70 -3.07
CA GLN A 5 -16.51 -25.45 -2.31
C GLN A 5 -15.79 -25.64 -0.97
N ASP A 6 -16.02 -26.79 -0.31
CA ASP A 6 -15.38 -27.10 0.97
C ASP A 6 -13.88 -27.30 0.80
N ASP A 7 -13.46 -28.01 -0.24
CA ASP A 7 -12.04 -28.21 -0.50
C ASP A 7 -11.36 -26.90 -0.88
N LYS A 8 -12.05 -26.04 -1.63
CA LYS A 8 -11.53 -24.70 -1.98
C LYS A 8 -11.38 -23.84 -0.73
N ALA A 9 -12.38 -23.84 0.15
CA ALA A 9 -12.31 -23.09 1.41
C ALA A 9 -11.18 -23.60 2.30
N TRP A 10 -11.07 -24.93 2.45
CA TRP A 10 -9.99 -25.56 3.19
C TRP A 10 -8.63 -25.20 2.58
N GLN A 11 -8.48 -25.30 1.26
CA GLN A 11 -7.24 -24.97 0.55
C GLN A 11 -6.82 -23.53 0.88
N ILE A 12 -7.70 -22.55 0.69
CA ILE A 12 -7.39 -21.13 0.92
C ILE A 12 -6.99 -20.88 2.38
N GLN A 13 -7.70 -21.47 3.35
CA GLN A 13 -7.37 -21.33 4.78
C GLN A 13 -5.98 -21.88 5.12
N HIS A 14 -5.50 -22.88 4.37
CA HIS A 14 -4.22 -23.53 4.61
C HIS A 14 -3.08 -23.05 3.71
N MET A 15 -3.37 -22.24 2.68
CA MET A 15 -2.36 -21.79 1.70
C MET A 15 -1.15 -21.12 2.35
N LEU A 16 -1.35 -20.28 3.37
CA LEU A 16 -0.23 -19.63 4.05
C LEU A 16 0.71 -20.63 4.67
N ARG A 17 0.15 -21.62 5.35
CA ARG A 17 0.91 -22.66 6.05
C ARG A 17 1.71 -23.49 5.06
N ILE A 18 1.13 -23.78 3.90
CA ILE A 18 1.82 -24.48 2.82
C ILE A 18 3.05 -23.66 2.39
N TYR A 19 2.88 -22.38 2.03
CA TYR A 19 4.01 -21.55 1.59
C TYR A 19 5.07 -21.33 2.68
N LYS A 20 4.66 -21.13 3.94
CA LYS A 20 5.59 -21.02 5.08
C LYS A 20 6.37 -22.31 5.32
N GLY A 21 5.81 -23.46 4.97
CA GLY A 21 6.45 -24.76 5.10
C GLY A 21 7.41 -25.09 3.95
N CYS A 22 7.44 -24.30 2.87
CA CYS A 22 8.37 -24.50 1.77
C CYS A 22 9.77 -24.01 2.15
N GLU A 23 10.80 -24.75 1.73
CA GLU A 23 12.18 -24.24 1.77
C GLU A 23 12.39 -23.14 0.71
N VAL A 24 11.78 -23.31 -0.46
CA VAL A 24 11.86 -22.38 -1.58
C VAL A 24 10.53 -22.35 -2.32
N SER A 25 10.13 -21.17 -2.77
CA SER A 25 9.04 -20.98 -3.72
C SER A 25 9.62 -20.62 -5.08
N LEU A 26 9.35 -21.46 -6.08
CA LEU A 26 9.76 -21.22 -7.46
C LEU A 26 8.62 -20.51 -8.20
N VAL A 27 8.89 -19.28 -8.61
CA VAL A 27 7.99 -18.45 -9.39
C VAL A 27 8.28 -18.65 -10.87
N PHE A 28 7.23 -19.05 -11.61
CA PHE A 28 7.23 -19.11 -13.06
C PHE A 28 6.29 -18.02 -13.59
N PRO A 29 6.80 -16.85 -14.02
CA PRO A 29 5.93 -15.72 -14.40
C PRO A 29 4.99 -16.05 -15.58
N GLY A 30 5.44 -16.89 -16.51
CA GLY A 30 4.64 -17.44 -17.60
C GLY A 30 3.71 -18.61 -17.23
N GLY A 31 3.68 -19.01 -15.96
CA GLY A 31 3.04 -20.23 -15.50
C GLY A 31 3.85 -21.50 -15.82
N ILE A 32 3.30 -22.67 -15.47
CA ILE A 32 4.00 -23.95 -15.59
C ILE A 32 4.05 -24.52 -17.02
N GLN A 33 3.36 -23.88 -17.97
CA GLN A 33 3.25 -24.38 -19.35
C GLN A 33 4.45 -24.01 -20.23
N ARG A 34 5.17 -22.94 -19.88
CA ARG A 34 6.37 -22.49 -20.60
C ARG A 34 7.23 -21.59 -19.75
N LEU A 35 8.52 -21.55 -20.07
CA LEU A 35 9.43 -20.52 -19.59
C LEU A 35 9.30 -19.27 -20.47
N VAL A 36 9.09 -18.13 -19.83
CA VAL A 36 9.13 -16.80 -20.45
C VAL A 36 10.55 -16.27 -20.42
N SER A 37 10.94 -15.49 -21.42
CA SER A 37 12.21 -14.77 -21.40
C SER A 37 12.17 -13.61 -20.39
N ILE A 38 13.33 -13.15 -19.93
CA ILE A 38 13.43 -12.04 -18.97
C ILE A 38 12.90 -10.69 -19.51
N ASP A 39 12.88 -10.55 -20.83
CA ASP A 39 12.39 -9.41 -21.60
C ASP A 39 10.94 -9.58 -22.12
N GLU A 40 10.26 -10.65 -21.68
CA GLU A 40 8.88 -10.92 -22.04
C GLU A 40 7.93 -10.57 -20.88
N PRO A 41 7.06 -9.56 -21.01
CA PRO A 41 6.17 -9.13 -19.94
C PRO A 41 5.10 -10.15 -19.59
N THR A 42 4.80 -10.26 -18.29
CA THR A 42 3.76 -11.14 -17.76
C THR A 42 2.83 -10.41 -16.80
N ALA A 43 1.62 -10.94 -16.61
CA ALA A 43 0.67 -10.43 -15.63
C ALA A 43 0.89 -10.98 -14.21
N TRP A 44 2.01 -11.68 -13.96
CA TRP A 44 2.22 -12.41 -12.70
C TRP A 44 2.08 -11.52 -11.46
N ILE A 45 2.64 -10.32 -11.51
CA ILE A 45 2.67 -9.38 -10.36
C ILE A 45 1.30 -8.79 -10.05
N HIS A 46 0.38 -8.78 -11.02
CA HIS A 46 -0.97 -8.25 -10.85
C HIS A 46 -1.93 -9.24 -10.19
N ARG A 47 -1.59 -10.53 -10.07
CA ARG A 47 -2.52 -11.54 -9.51
C ARG A 47 -2.56 -11.50 -7.98
N ALA A 48 -3.74 -11.56 -7.38
CA ALA A 48 -3.91 -11.48 -5.92
C ALA A 48 -3.11 -12.53 -5.14
N TRP A 49 -3.15 -13.80 -5.58
CA TRP A 49 -2.54 -14.92 -4.89
C TRP A 49 -1.00 -14.94 -4.95
N THR A 50 -0.39 -14.27 -5.93
CA THR A 50 1.07 -14.25 -6.06
C THR A 50 1.75 -13.41 -4.97
N LEU A 51 1.00 -12.58 -4.23
CA LEU A 51 1.52 -11.84 -3.09
C LEU A 51 1.92 -12.77 -1.95
N GLN A 52 1.07 -13.76 -1.65
CA GLN A 52 1.33 -14.74 -0.60
C GLN A 52 2.46 -15.70 -1.00
N GLU A 53 2.47 -16.12 -2.27
CA GLU A 53 3.56 -16.90 -2.87
C GLU A 53 4.93 -16.23 -2.74
N ALA A 54 4.95 -14.89 -2.78
CA ALA A 54 6.16 -14.08 -2.70
C ALA A 54 6.60 -13.77 -1.26
N LEU A 55 5.67 -13.63 -0.31
CA LEU A 55 5.98 -13.10 1.02
C LEU A 55 5.98 -14.12 2.16
N ALA A 56 5.34 -15.28 1.98
CA ALA A 56 5.24 -16.30 3.02
C ALA A 56 6.47 -17.24 3.10
N PRO A 57 7.07 -17.70 1.98
CA PRO A 57 8.25 -18.56 2.01
C PRO A 57 9.52 -17.81 2.49
N PRO A 58 10.52 -18.52 3.03
CA PRO A 58 11.79 -17.93 3.43
C PRO A 58 12.68 -17.56 2.24
N ARG A 59 12.56 -18.26 1.11
CA ARG A 59 13.29 -18.00 -0.13
C ARG A 59 12.34 -18.07 -1.33
N VAL A 60 12.42 -17.08 -2.21
CA VAL A 60 11.62 -17.03 -3.44
C VAL A 60 12.52 -16.73 -4.62
N GLU A 61 12.48 -17.63 -5.59
CA GLU A 61 13.32 -17.60 -6.77
C GLU A 61 12.45 -17.53 -8.03
N VAL A 62 12.91 -16.82 -9.04
CA VAL A 62 12.20 -16.70 -10.31
C VAL A 62 12.93 -17.51 -11.36
N VAL A 63 12.21 -18.42 -12.00
CA VAL A 63 12.73 -19.25 -13.09
C VAL A 63 12.23 -18.69 -14.42
N TYR A 64 13.17 -18.48 -15.34
CA TYR A 64 12.88 -17.89 -16.64
C TYR A 64 13.81 -18.49 -17.71
N LYS A 65 13.43 -18.30 -18.97
CA LYS A 65 14.19 -18.75 -20.13
C LYS A 65 15.46 -17.92 -20.26
N TRP A 66 16.60 -18.59 -20.35
CA TRP A 66 17.91 -17.94 -20.41
C TRP A 66 18.94 -18.85 -21.08
N ALA A 67 19.69 -18.30 -22.04
CA ALA A 67 20.63 -19.08 -22.86
C ALA A 67 22.11 -18.67 -22.70
N HIS A 68 22.42 -17.71 -21.82
CA HIS A 68 23.75 -17.10 -21.73
C HIS A 68 24.64 -17.68 -20.62
N GLY A 69 24.21 -18.77 -19.97
CA GLY A 69 24.95 -19.36 -18.86
C GLY A 69 24.83 -18.59 -17.55
N SER A 70 25.57 -19.04 -16.53
CA SER A 70 25.72 -18.28 -15.28
C SER A 70 26.64 -17.08 -15.47
N GLY A 71 26.38 -16.00 -14.76
CA GLY A 71 27.12 -14.74 -14.86
C GLY A 71 26.67 -13.74 -13.82
N MET A 72 27.38 -12.63 -13.78
CA MET A 72 26.95 -11.45 -13.03
C MET A 72 26.36 -10.45 -14.00
N TYR A 73 25.38 -9.67 -13.56
CA TYR A 73 24.93 -8.50 -14.29
C TYR A 73 25.40 -7.22 -13.59
N TYR A 74 25.59 -6.17 -14.38
CA TYR A 74 25.95 -4.85 -13.91
C TYR A 74 25.10 -3.79 -14.63
N GLY A 75 24.51 -2.91 -13.84
CA GLY A 75 23.76 -1.72 -14.26
C GLY A 75 23.71 -0.75 -13.10
N LEU A 76 22.52 -0.24 -12.77
CA LEU A 76 22.31 0.47 -11.49
C LEU A 76 22.41 -0.46 -10.27
N TYR A 77 22.21 -1.76 -10.49
CA TYR A 77 22.40 -2.81 -9.50
C TYR A 77 23.37 -3.85 -10.04
N ARG A 78 24.03 -4.54 -9.11
CA ARG A 78 24.81 -5.75 -9.37
C ARG A 78 24.07 -6.93 -8.74
N GLY A 79 24.06 -8.05 -9.43
CA GLY A 79 23.59 -9.33 -8.91
C GLY A 79 24.05 -10.46 -9.82
N ASP A 80 23.57 -11.66 -9.53
CA ASP A 80 23.97 -12.88 -10.23
C ASP A 80 22.76 -13.52 -10.93
N ILE A 81 23.02 -14.07 -12.11
CA ILE A 81 22.10 -14.95 -12.82
C ILE A 81 22.74 -16.33 -12.81
N ASN A 82 22.05 -17.29 -12.19
CA ASN A 82 22.54 -18.65 -12.09
C ASN A 82 21.80 -19.51 -13.12
N GLU A 83 22.54 -20.16 -14.00
CA GLU A 83 21.99 -21.13 -14.93
C GLU A 83 21.42 -22.32 -14.14
N LEU A 84 20.17 -22.66 -14.44
CA LEU A 84 19.46 -23.77 -13.81
C LEU A 84 19.52 -25.01 -14.71
N VAL A 85 19.19 -24.84 -16.00
CA VAL A 85 19.35 -25.87 -17.03
C VAL A 85 20.21 -25.29 -18.14
N PRO A 86 21.35 -25.92 -18.48
CA PRO A 86 22.30 -25.41 -19.47
C PRO A 86 21.67 -24.95 -20.78
N GLY A 87 21.84 -23.67 -21.12
CA GLY A 87 21.34 -23.05 -22.35
C GLY A 87 19.83 -22.87 -22.45
N GLU A 88 19.07 -23.26 -21.42
CA GLU A 88 17.61 -23.24 -21.44
C GLU A 88 16.99 -22.29 -20.41
N SER A 89 17.50 -22.30 -19.18
CA SER A 89 16.88 -21.57 -18.08
C SER A 89 17.87 -21.06 -17.05
N ALA A 90 17.46 -20.01 -16.35
CA ALA A 90 18.17 -19.46 -15.21
C ALA A 90 17.23 -19.17 -14.05
N ILE A 91 17.85 -18.91 -12.90
CA ILE A 91 17.19 -18.63 -11.63
C ILE A 91 17.84 -17.41 -10.97
N THR A 92 17.00 -16.52 -10.45
CA THR A 92 17.41 -15.30 -9.74
C THR A 92 16.43 -15.03 -8.59
N PRO A 93 16.92 -14.56 -7.42
CA PRO A 93 16.04 -14.19 -6.31
C PRO A 93 15.00 -13.16 -6.74
N LEU A 94 13.73 -13.38 -6.39
CA LEU A 94 12.61 -12.52 -6.81
C LEU A 94 12.87 -11.04 -6.47
N ARG A 95 13.43 -10.77 -5.28
CA ARG A 95 13.74 -9.40 -4.85
C ARG A 95 14.79 -8.71 -5.73
N GLU A 96 15.78 -9.45 -6.23
CA GLU A 96 16.81 -8.92 -7.13
C GLU A 96 16.23 -8.63 -8.51
N LEU A 97 15.43 -9.57 -9.03
CA LEU A 97 14.79 -9.43 -10.33
C LEU A 97 13.74 -8.29 -10.37
N LEU A 98 13.00 -8.09 -9.27
CA LEU A 98 12.13 -6.91 -9.09
C LEU A 98 12.94 -5.61 -9.16
N GLY A 99 14.13 -5.58 -8.55
CA GLY A 99 15.06 -4.46 -8.69
C GLY A 99 15.43 -4.23 -10.15
N LEU A 100 15.80 -5.28 -10.88
CA LEU A 100 16.26 -5.20 -12.26
C LEU A 100 15.18 -4.72 -13.24
N ASN A 101 13.90 -5.07 -13.02
CA ASN A 101 12.78 -4.66 -13.88
C ASN A 101 12.51 -3.14 -13.85
N ASN A 102 12.90 -2.42 -12.80
CA ASN A 102 12.71 -0.97 -12.72
C ASN A 102 13.73 -0.15 -13.55
N PHE A 103 14.67 -0.79 -14.26
CA PHE A 103 15.80 -0.08 -14.90
C PHE A 103 15.89 -0.22 -16.42
N PRO A 104 16.45 0.81 -17.11
CA PRO A 104 16.38 0.93 -18.57
C PRO A 104 17.23 -0.11 -19.34
N ALA A 105 18.31 -0.65 -18.76
CA ALA A 105 19.06 -1.80 -19.26
C ALA A 105 20.12 -2.24 -18.24
N ALA A 106 20.58 -3.49 -18.33
CA ALA A 106 21.75 -4.01 -17.63
C ALA A 106 22.65 -4.76 -18.63
N THR A 107 23.92 -4.94 -18.25
CA THR A 107 24.88 -5.73 -19.02
C THR A 107 25.20 -7.00 -18.26
N PHE A 108 25.07 -8.14 -18.92
CA PHE A 108 25.43 -9.44 -18.39
C PHE A 108 26.87 -9.81 -18.76
N PHE A 109 27.59 -10.39 -17.79
CA PHE A 109 28.97 -10.84 -17.88
C PHE A 109 29.02 -12.33 -17.56
N PRO A 110 29.11 -13.20 -18.58
CA PRO A 110 29.14 -14.65 -18.38
C PRO A 110 30.37 -15.09 -17.56
N LEU A 111 30.23 -16.09 -16.67
CA LEU A 111 31.37 -16.67 -15.93
C LEU A 111 32.38 -17.35 -16.87
N ARG A 112 31.87 -18.03 -17.90
CA ARG A 112 32.71 -18.65 -18.94
C ARG A 112 33.00 -17.58 -19.98
N ASN A 113 34.28 -17.26 -20.20
CA ASN A 113 34.76 -16.26 -21.17
C ASN A 113 33.90 -16.26 -22.44
N GLY A 114 33.00 -15.28 -22.53
CA GLY A 114 32.00 -15.15 -23.58
C GLY A 114 31.65 -13.67 -23.77
N PRO A 115 30.95 -13.32 -24.85
CA PRO A 115 30.58 -11.93 -25.10
C PRO A 115 29.66 -11.43 -23.98
N THR A 116 29.85 -10.17 -23.57
CA THR A 116 28.90 -9.49 -22.71
C THR A 116 27.59 -9.28 -23.44
N VAL A 117 26.47 -9.37 -22.73
CA VAL A 117 25.13 -9.32 -23.32
C VAL A 117 24.34 -8.18 -22.69
N PRO A 118 24.03 -7.10 -23.43
CA PRO A 118 23.08 -6.10 -22.94
C PRO A 118 21.68 -6.72 -22.92
N PHE A 119 20.92 -6.47 -21.86
CA PHE A 119 19.55 -6.95 -21.73
C PHE A 119 18.69 -5.97 -20.93
N ARG A 120 17.37 -6.14 -21.00
CA ARG A 120 16.40 -5.40 -20.21
C ARG A 120 15.44 -6.41 -19.59
N THR A 121 15.04 -6.14 -18.35
CA THR A 121 14.01 -6.96 -17.69
C THR A 121 12.67 -6.26 -17.81
N THR A 122 11.69 -6.98 -18.33
CA THR A 122 10.29 -6.53 -18.43
C THR A 122 9.32 -7.61 -17.97
N ILE A 123 9.82 -8.71 -17.40
CA ILE A 123 9.06 -9.90 -17.00
C ILE A 123 7.89 -9.60 -16.06
N PHE A 124 7.94 -8.51 -15.30
CA PHE A 124 6.87 -8.04 -14.42
C PHE A 124 6.08 -6.85 -14.97
N GLY A 125 6.23 -6.55 -16.26
CA GLY A 125 5.58 -5.45 -16.97
C GLY A 125 6.60 -4.52 -17.64
N HIS A 126 6.12 -3.78 -18.65
CA HIS A 126 6.92 -2.78 -19.34
C HIS A 126 7.12 -1.54 -18.47
N PRO A 127 8.37 -1.11 -18.23
CA PRO A 127 8.60 0.15 -17.55
C PRO A 127 8.06 1.28 -18.43
N THR A 128 7.14 2.06 -17.88
CA THR A 128 6.69 3.32 -18.45
C THR A 128 7.79 4.33 -18.20
N GLY A 129 8.56 4.66 -19.25
CA GLY A 129 9.67 5.60 -19.13
C GLY A 129 9.26 6.95 -18.51
N PRO A 130 10.23 7.82 -18.18
CA PRO A 130 10.01 9.07 -17.43
C PRO A 130 9.08 10.11 -18.12
N SER A 131 8.54 9.79 -19.30
CA SER A 131 7.76 10.68 -20.15
C SER A 131 6.25 10.52 -20.02
N SER A 132 5.73 9.51 -19.30
CA SER A 132 4.29 9.38 -19.09
C SER A 132 3.83 10.26 -17.93
N VAL A 133 3.12 11.34 -18.26
CA VAL A 133 2.43 12.23 -17.31
C VAL A 133 1.21 11.54 -16.66
N ASP A 134 0.91 10.31 -17.07
CA ASP A 134 -0.22 9.54 -16.56
C ASP A 134 0.09 9.02 -15.15
N ARG A 135 -0.46 9.70 -14.14
CA ARG A 135 -0.38 9.38 -12.71
C ARG A 135 -1.21 8.15 -12.33
N SER A 136 -1.36 7.20 -13.24
CA SER A 136 -2.19 6.02 -12.98
C SER A 136 -1.43 5.03 -12.09
N GLU A 137 -2.11 4.43 -11.14
CA GLU A 137 -1.56 3.35 -10.29
C GLU A 137 -1.35 2.03 -11.07
N ARG A 138 -1.43 2.11 -12.39
CA ARG A 138 -1.33 1.02 -13.35
C ARG A 138 0.10 0.79 -13.82
N LEU A 139 1.05 1.63 -13.39
CA LEU A 139 2.45 1.51 -13.80
C LEU A 139 3.09 0.29 -13.09
N PRO A 140 3.72 -0.63 -13.83
CA PRO A 140 4.43 -1.79 -13.26
C PRO A 140 5.41 -1.42 -12.14
N GLU A 141 6.03 -0.24 -12.21
CA GLU A 141 6.95 0.32 -11.22
C GLU A 141 6.30 0.44 -9.84
N ILE A 142 5.03 0.85 -9.79
CA ILE A 142 4.28 0.99 -8.54
C ILE A 142 4.02 -0.40 -7.94
N PHE A 143 3.60 -1.38 -8.76
CA PHE A 143 3.42 -2.77 -8.31
C PHE A 143 4.71 -3.40 -7.80
N ILE A 144 5.80 -3.22 -8.54
CA ILE A 144 7.13 -3.72 -8.21
C ILE A 144 7.59 -3.12 -6.89
N PHE A 145 7.47 -1.80 -6.72
CA PHE A 145 7.87 -1.13 -5.50
C PHE A 145 7.02 -1.57 -4.30
N MET A 146 5.68 -1.61 -4.43
CA MET A 146 4.79 -2.07 -3.35
C MET A 146 5.13 -3.49 -2.89
N LEU A 147 5.37 -4.40 -3.84
CA LEU A 147 5.78 -5.77 -3.51
C LEU A 147 7.17 -5.79 -2.86
N LYS A 148 8.13 -5.02 -3.38
CA LYS A 148 9.49 -4.92 -2.84
C LYS A 148 9.49 -4.39 -1.40
N SER A 149 8.65 -3.40 -1.09
CA SER A 149 8.47 -2.85 0.27
C SER A 149 7.75 -3.79 1.23
N ALA A 150 7.08 -4.82 0.72
CA ALA A 150 6.46 -5.85 1.56
C ALA A 150 7.45 -6.96 1.98
N PHE A 151 8.60 -7.08 1.30
CA PHE A 151 9.68 -7.98 1.71
C PHE A 151 10.39 -7.45 2.96
N PRO A 152 10.81 -8.32 3.88
CA PRO A 152 11.64 -7.92 5.00
C PRO A 152 12.98 -7.38 4.49
N TYR A 153 13.41 -6.21 4.97
CA TYR A 153 14.75 -5.68 4.74
C TYR A 153 15.43 -5.30 6.06
N GLY A 154 16.64 -5.84 6.29
CA GLY A 154 17.39 -5.58 7.51
C GLY A 154 16.64 -6.02 8.77
N HIS A 155 16.40 -5.08 9.68
CA HIS A 155 15.73 -5.30 10.97
C HIS A 155 14.27 -4.83 11.00
N GLU A 156 13.66 -4.61 9.83
CA GLU A 156 12.26 -4.17 9.73
C GLU A 156 11.30 -5.19 10.38
N THR A 157 10.39 -4.66 11.19
CA THR A 157 9.30 -5.37 11.82
C THR A 157 8.16 -5.66 10.83
N PHE A 158 7.27 -6.60 11.17
CA PHE A 158 6.07 -6.83 10.37
C PHE A 158 5.19 -5.57 10.25
N ASP A 159 5.10 -4.78 11.31
CA ASP A 159 4.28 -3.57 11.35
C ASP A 159 4.75 -2.51 10.36
N GLU A 160 6.06 -2.41 10.11
CA GLU A 160 6.63 -1.45 9.15
C GLU A 160 6.32 -1.81 7.70
N ARG A 161 6.20 -3.10 7.37
CA ARG A 161 5.89 -3.58 6.02
C ARG A 161 4.40 -3.87 5.78
N ALA A 162 3.60 -3.96 6.83
CA ALA A 162 2.17 -4.25 6.77
C ALA A 162 1.36 -3.29 5.85
N PRO A 163 1.61 -1.96 5.82
CA PRO A 163 0.94 -1.07 4.87
C PRO A 163 1.23 -1.43 3.41
N ALA A 164 2.46 -1.86 3.10
CA ALA A 164 2.85 -2.28 1.75
C ALA A 164 2.12 -3.58 1.32
N ILE A 165 1.83 -4.48 2.26
CA ILE A 165 1.02 -5.69 2.03
C ILE A 165 -0.42 -5.29 1.67
N TRP A 166 -1.05 -4.43 2.48
CA TRP A 166 -2.40 -3.93 2.21
C TRP A 166 -2.49 -3.23 0.85
N ARG A 167 -1.54 -2.33 0.57
CA ARG A 167 -1.50 -1.59 -0.70
C ARG A 167 -1.26 -2.53 -1.89
N SER A 168 -0.37 -3.52 -1.74
CA SER A 168 -0.19 -4.56 -2.76
C SER A 168 -1.48 -5.31 -3.06
N ALA A 169 -2.28 -5.64 -2.04
CA ALA A 169 -3.57 -6.31 -2.23
C ALA A 169 -4.65 -5.39 -2.82
N LEU A 170 -4.59 -4.09 -2.55
CA LEU A 170 -5.55 -3.10 -3.06
C LEU A 170 -5.58 -3.06 -4.60
N PHE A 171 -4.39 -3.12 -5.23
CA PHE A 171 -4.22 -2.96 -6.67
C PHE A 171 -4.10 -4.25 -7.46
N ARG A 172 -4.04 -5.40 -6.80
CA ARG A 172 -4.02 -6.70 -7.48
C ARG A 172 -5.41 -7.12 -7.93
N ALA A 173 -5.45 -8.00 -8.92
CA ALA A 173 -6.66 -8.52 -9.54
C ALA A 173 -6.92 -9.98 -9.15
N SER A 174 -8.20 -10.33 -9.08
CA SER A 174 -8.67 -11.70 -8.97
C SER A 174 -10.01 -11.86 -9.67
N SER A 175 -10.29 -13.07 -10.16
CA SER A 175 -11.62 -13.44 -10.69
C SER A 175 -12.75 -13.31 -9.65
N ARG A 176 -12.40 -13.34 -8.35
CA ARG A 176 -13.32 -13.12 -7.23
C ARG A 176 -12.75 -12.00 -6.37
N PRO A 177 -13.40 -10.84 -6.27
CA PRO A 177 -12.90 -9.72 -5.48
C PRO A 177 -12.55 -10.08 -4.02
N VAL A 178 -13.32 -10.97 -3.41
CA VAL A 178 -13.06 -11.44 -2.04
C VAL A 178 -11.70 -12.14 -1.87
N ASP A 179 -11.19 -12.79 -2.92
CA ASP A 179 -9.91 -13.50 -2.89
C ASP A 179 -8.72 -12.54 -2.68
N MET A 180 -8.86 -11.24 -2.98
CA MET A 180 -7.85 -10.23 -2.66
C MET A 180 -7.66 -10.06 -1.15
N VAL A 181 -8.72 -10.25 -0.37
CA VAL A 181 -8.67 -10.19 1.10
C VAL A 181 -8.11 -11.51 1.64
N PHE A 182 -8.59 -12.64 1.09
CA PHE A 182 -8.13 -13.95 1.51
C PHE A 182 -6.64 -14.19 1.22
N SER A 183 -6.08 -13.60 0.15
CA SER A 183 -4.67 -13.75 -0.17
C SER A 183 -3.73 -13.09 0.84
N ILE A 184 -4.24 -12.17 1.68
CA ILE A 184 -3.43 -11.49 2.71
C ILE A 184 -3.78 -11.84 4.14
N MET A 185 -4.98 -12.39 4.42
CA MET A 185 -5.42 -12.65 5.81
C MET A 185 -4.38 -13.42 6.63
N GLY A 186 -3.77 -14.44 6.01
CA GLY A 186 -2.75 -15.27 6.66
C GLY A 186 -1.45 -14.52 6.95
N LEU A 187 -1.06 -13.57 6.11
CA LEU A 187 0.13 -12.73 6.35
C LEU A 187 -0.04 -11.92 7.65
N PHE A 188 -1.27 -11.47 7.94
CA PHE A 188 -1.65 -10.81 9.19
C PHE A 188 -1.94 -11.78 10.35
N GLY A 189 -1.75 -13.09 10.14
CA GLY A 189 -2.03 -14.14 11.12
C GLY A 189 -3.52 -14.38 11.38
N VAL A 190 -4.41 -13.83 10.54
CA VAL A 190 -5.86 -14.00 10.64
C VAL A 190 -6.32 -15.15 9.75
N THR A 191 -7.39 -15.83 10.16
CA THR A 191 -8.11 -16.79 9.31
C THR A 191 -9.59 -16.48 9.41
N LEU A 192 -10.19 -16.06 8.30
CA LEU A 192 -11.62 -15.78 8.21
C LEU A 192 -12.39 -17.07 7.90
N ASP A 193 -13.69 -17.10 8.24
CA ASP A 193 -14.61 -18.09 7.70
C ASP A 193 -15.01 -17.69 6.28
N LEU A 194 -14.47 -18.38 5.28
CA LEU A 194 -14.71 -18.09 3.87
C LEU A 194 -16.18 -18.27 3.46
N ARG A 195 -16.93 -19.11 4.18
CA ARG A 195 -18.34 -19.40 3.86
C ARG A 195 -19.25 -18.23 4.22
N ALA A 196 -18.78 -17.29 5.03
CA ALA A 196 -19.52 -16.10 5.41
C ALA A 196 -19.58 -15.03 4.31
N PHE A 197 -18.80 -15.17 3.22
CA PHE A 197 -18.64 -14.12 2.21
C PHE A 197 -19.01 -14.62 0.80
N ARG A 198 -19.69 -13.74 0.04
CA ARG A 198 -19.96 -13.98 -1.38
C ARG A 198 -18.70 -13.69 -2.21
N PRO A 199 -18.56 -14.25 -3.43
CA PRO A 199 -17.38 -14.01 -4.27
C PRO A 199 -17.04 -12.54 -4.55
N ASP A 200 -18.07 -11.69 -4.59
CA ASP A 200 -18.06 -10.25 -4.83
C ASP A 200 -17.98 -9.42 -3.53
N ASP A 201 -18.09 -10.04 -2.36
CA ASP A 201 -18.12 -9.35 -1.06
C ASP A 201 -16.70 -8.96 -0.56
N ARG A 202 -16.03 -8.10 -1.33
CA ARG A 202 -14.72 -7.55 -0.97
C ARG A 202 -14.82 -6.64 0.25
N LEU A 203 -15.88 -5.84 0.34
CA LEU A 203 -16.07 -4.88 1.44
C LEU A 203 -16.26 -5.60 2.78
N GLY A 204 -17.21 -6.54 2.86
CA GLY A 204 -17.50 -7.30 4.06
C GLY A 204 -16.30 -8.10 4.54
N ALA A 205 -15.59 -8.76 3.62
CA ALA A 205 -14.37 -9.48 3.96
C ALA A 205 -13.25 -8.55 4.44
N THR A 206 -13.08 -7.38 3.81
CA THR A 206 -12.08 -6.38 4.24
C THR A 206 -12.38 -5.90 5.66
N ALA A 207 -13.63 -5.53 5.95
CA ALA A 207 -14.05 -5.10 7.28
C ALA A 207 -13.88 -6.21 8.32
N ALA A 208 -14.19 -7.47 7.98
CA ALA A 208 -13.97 -8.62 8.85
C ALA A 208 -12.48 -8.84 9.14
N LEU A 209 -11.62 -8.75 8.12
CA LEU A 209 -10.17 -8.84 8.29
C LEU A 209 -9.65 -7.74 9.22
N MET A 210 -10.08 -6.49 9.02
CA MET A 210 -9.69 -5.37 9.88
C MET A 210 -10.05 -5.59 11.35
N ARG A 211 -11.29 -6.04 11.62
CA ARG A 211 -11.73 -6.35 12.99
C ARG A 211 -10.90 -7.46 13.60
N ALA A 212 -10.73 -8.57 12.87
CA ALA A 212 -9.95 -9.71 13.34
C ALA A 212 -8.47 -9.36 13.55
N ILE A 213 -7.90 -8.40 12.81
CA ILE A 213 -6.56 -7.88 13.07
C ILE A 213 -6.54 -7.12 14.40
N LEU A 214 -7.50 -6.22 14.64
CA LEU A 214 -7.55 -5.39 15.86
C LEU A 214 -7.87 -6.18 17.13
N GLU A 215 -8.58 -7.29 17.01
CA GLU A 215 -8.88 -8.19 18.13
C GLU A 215 -7.63 -8.94 18.64
N ARG A 216 -6.55 -8.97 17.87
CA ARG A 216 -5.29 -9.58 18.29
C ARG A 216 -4.56 -8.69 19.31
N PRO A 217 -3.83 -9.26 20.28
CA PRO A 217 -3.07 -8.48 21.27
C PRO A 217 -2.08 -7.47 20.66
N GLU A 218 -1.45 -7.82 19.54
CA GLU A 218 -0.51 -6.97 18.80
C GLU A 218 -1.14 -6.34 17.54
N GLY A 219 -2.47 -6.39 17.44
CA GLY A 219 -3.24 -5.89 16.32
C GLY A 219 -3.05 -4.39 16.11
N ARG A 220 -2.70 -3.98 14.89
CA ARG A 220 -2.61 -2.56 14.52
C ARG A 220 -3.39 -2.26 13.25
N ALA A 221 -3.95 -1.06 13.19
CA ALA A 221 -4.60 -0.50 12.01
C ALA A 221 -3.59 -0.10 10.93
N SER A 222 -2.89 -1.08 10.35
CA SER A 222 -1.83 -0.89 9.35
C SER A 222 -2.34 -0.55 7.95
N TRP A 223 -3.66 -0.57 7.74
CA TRP A 223 -4.30 -0.11 6.50
C TRP A 223 -4.51 1.40 6.45
N LEU A 224 -4.32 2.10 7.58
CA LEU A 224 -4.45 3.56 7.61
C LEU A 224 -3.40 4.16 6.67
N SER A 225 -3.84 5.00 5.74
CA SER A 225 -2.98 5.71 4.77
C SER A 225 -2.28 4.83 3.71
N ILE A 226 -2.87 3.68 3.34
CA ILE A 226 -2.30 2.84 2.27
C ILE A 226 -2.37 3.50 0.88
N ALA A 227 -3.37 4.35 0.63
CA ALA A 227 -3.52 5.12 -0.61
C ALA A 227 -4.22 6.47 -0.31
N PRO A 228 -3.52 7.44 0.31
CA PRO A 228 -4.13 8.67 0.84
C PRO A 228 -4.67 9.63 -0.25
N TYR A 229 -4.25 9.43 -1.49
CA TYR A 229 -4.72 10.18 -2.67
C TYR A 229 -6.01 9.59 -3.27
N LEU A 230 -6.40 8.38 -2.88
CA LEU A 230 -7.72 7.84 -3.22
C LEU A 230 -8.76 8.38 -2.23
N PRO A 231 -9.97 8.72 -2.70
CA PRO A 231 -11.07 9.06 -1.81
C PRO A 231 -11.32 7.95 -0.77
N PRO A 232 -11.65 8.31 0.48
CA PRO A 232 -12.12 7.35 1.47
C PRO A 232 -13.36 6.59 0.99
N HIS A 233 -13.43 5.30 1.29
CA HIS A 233 -14.62 4.50 1.02
C HIS A 233 -15.77 4.98 1.92
N PRO A 234 -16.95 5.29 1.38
CA PRO A 234 -18.02 5.93 2.17
C PRO A 234 -18.55 5.05 3.31
N GLN A 235 -18.38 3.74 3.19
CA GLN A 235 -18.82 2.75 4.18
C GLN A 235 -17.69 2.26 5.08
N LEU A 236 -16.45 2.45 4.67
CA LEU A 236 -15.26 2.02 5.40
C LEU A 236 -14.26 3.17 5.36
N SER A 237 -14.59 4.27 6.04
CA SER A 237 -13.92 5.56 5.88
C SER A 237 -12.42 5.55 6.17
N THR A 238 -11.92 4.55 6.88
CA THR A 238 -10.48 4.37 7.12
C THR A 238 -9.74 3.64 6.00
N PHE A 239 -10.44 3.26 4.93
CA PHE A 239 -9.92 2.55 3.77
C PHE A 239 -10.25 3.33 2.50
N PRO A 240 -9.39 3.33 1.47
CA PRO A 240 -9.70 3.96 0.19
C PRO A 240 -10.83 3.22 -0.55
N ILE A 241 -11.46 3.91 -1.49
CA ILE A 241 -12.37 3.26 -2.46
C ILE A 241 -11.67 2.09 -3.15
N PHE A 242 -12.41 1.00 -3.38
CA PHE A 242 -11.86 -0.16 -4.05
C PHE A 242 -11.68 0.13 -5.54
N PRO A 243 -10.47 -0.14 -6.08
CA PRO A 243 -10.33 -0.21 -7.52
C PRO A 243 -11.10 -1.43 -8.06
N ARG A 244 -11.92 -1.25 -9.09
CA ARG A 244 -12.38 -2.31 -10.01
C ARG A 244 -11.14 -2.96 -10.59
N THR A 245 -11.07 -4.28 -10.53
CA THR A 245 -9.98 -5.02 -11.14
C THR A 245 -10.57 -6.03 -12.12
N SER A 246 -10.11 -6.02 -13.36
CA SER A 246 -10.47 -7.05 -14.34
C SER A 246 -9.49 -8.22 -14.26
N VAL A 247 -9.91 -9.40 -14.72
CA VAL A 247 -9.02 -10.58 -14.85
C VAL A 247 -7.82 -10.30 -15.76
N GLU A 248 -7.93 -9.30 -16.64
CA GLU A 248 -6.90 -8.81 -17.55
C GLU A 248 -5.94 -7.80 -16.90
N GLY A 249 -6.10 -7.48 -15.61
CA GLY A 249 -5.23 -6.57 -14.87
C GLY A 249 -5.54 -5.08 -15.05
N GLN A 250 -6.68 -4.73 -15.65
CA GLN A 250 -7.11 -3.33 -15.76
C GLN A 250 -7.75 -2.85 -14.46
N VAL A 251 -7.36 -1.66 -13.99
CA VAL A 251 -7.79 -1.07 -12.72
C VAL A 251 -8.68 0.15 -12.98
N GLU A 252 -9.99 0.06 -12.76
CA GLU A 252 -10.95 1.20 -12.82
C GLU A 252 -11.46 1.55 -11.41
N LEU A 253 -12.18 2.66 -11.17
CA LEU A 253 -12.70 2.99 -9.83
C LEU A 253 -14.19 2.59 -9.73
N GLU A 254 -14.59 1.90 -8.67
CA GLU A 254 -15.99 1.51 -8.45
C GLU A 254 -16.71 2.51 -7.55
N LEU A 255 -17.86 2.98 -8.02
CA LEU A 255 -18.81 3.82 -7.26
C LEU A 255 -20.19 3.12 -7.21
N ASP A 256 -20.23 1.83 -6.86
CA ASP A 256 -21.50 1.11 -6.67
C ASP A 256 -21.65 0.69 -5.20
N PHE A 257 -22.76 1.10 -4.57
CA PHE A 257 -22.96 1.05 -3.12
C PHE A 257 -24.11 0.12 -2.72
N ALA A 258 -23.84 -0.78 -1.78
CA ALA A 258 -24.83 -1.50 -0.96
C ALA A 258 -24.43 -1.37 0.51
N PRO A 259 -25.35 -1.05 1.45
CA PRO A 259 -25.02 -0.67 2.83
C PRO A 259 -24.40 -1.82 3.64
N GLU A 260 -23.19 -1.64 4.21
CA GLU A 260 -22.82 -1.92 5.62
C GLU A 260 -21.29 -1.88 5.89
N THR A 261 -20.84 -1.14 6.93
CA THR A 261 -19.99 -1.60 8.04
C THR A 261 -19.58 -0.44 8.99
N GLY A 262 -19.54 -0.74 10.30
CA GLY A 262 -19.54 0.22 11.41
C GLY A 262 -18.24 0.96 11.78
N TYR A 263 -18.30 1.69 12.89
CA TYR A 263 -17.20 2.49 13.46
C TYR A 263 -16.06 1.61 13.97
N LEU A 264 -14.84 2.05 13.71
CA LEU A 264 -13.61 1.51 14.28
C LEU A 264 -13.17 2.38 15.46
N CYS A 265 -12.90 1.76 16.61
CA CYS A 265 -12.27 2.42 17.73
C CYS A 265 -10.75 2.34 17.57
N ILE A 266 -10.06 3.48 17.48
CA ILE A 266 -8.60 3.55 17.46
C ILE A 266 -8.10 4.50 18.55
N SER A 267 -6.90 4.25 19.07
CA SER A 267 -6.23 5.15 20.01
C SER A 267 -4.91 5.65 19.43
N ARG A 268 -4.81 6.96 19.18
CA ARG A 268 -3.69 7.61 18.47
C ARG A 268 -3.43 9.02 18.96
N GLN A 269 -2.24 9.53 18.68
CA GLN A 269 -1.86 10.93 18.88
C GLN A 269 -2.72 11.84 17.99
N THR A 270 -3.27 12.90 18.58
CA THR A 270 -4.20 13.82 17.91
C THR A 270 -3.96 15.27 18.28
N ILE A 271 -4.24 16.16 17.34
CA ILE A 271 -4.30 17.60 17.57
C ILE A 271 -5.53 18.17 16.87
N ARG A 272 -6.15 19.17 17.48
CA ARG A 272 -7.32 19.84 16.90
C ARG A 272 -6.89 20.71 15.72
N VAL A 273 -7.69 20.70 14.66
CA VAL A 273 -7.47 21.52 13.46
C VAL A 273 -8.72 22.29 13.08
N HIS A 274 -8.53 23.40 12.37
CA HIS A 274 -9.61 24.29 11.95
C HIS A 274 -9.53 24.56 10.45
N PRO A 275 -10.65 24.57 9.71
CA PRO A 275 -10.63 24.87 8.28
C PRO A 275 -10.17 26.32 8.05
N LEU A 276 -9.33 26.54 7.04
CA LEU A 276 -8.97 27.88 6.59
C LEU A 276 -10.14 28.48 5.79
N GLN A 277 -10.66 29.63 6.24
CA GLN A 277 -11.67 30.38 5.49
C GLN A 277 -10.97 31.27 4.45
N GLY A 278 -11.10 30.95 3.16
CA GLY A 278 -10.61 31.77 2.04
C GLY A 278 -10.33 30.95 0.77
N GLU A 279 -10.55 31.56 -0.41
CA GLU A 279 -10.15 30.97 -1.68
C GLU A 279 -8.62 30.88 -1.78
N ARG A 280 -8.15 29.79 -2.41
CA ARG A 280 -6.74 29.54 -2.70
C ARG A 280 -6.15 30.77 -3.40
N ALA A 281 -5.28 31.51 -2.72
CA ALA A 281 -4.47 32.53 -3.40
C ALA A 281 -3.69 31.81 -4.50
N ASN A 282 -3.99 32.16 -5.75
CA ASN A 282 -3.31 31.61 -6.91
C ASN A 282 -1.80 31.85 -6.79
N GLU A 283 -1.06 30.83 -7.23
CA GLU A 283 0.37 30.82 -7.51
C GLU A 283 1.36 30.75 -6.34
N GLY A 284 2.11 29.64 -6.37
CA GLY A 284 3.51 29.63 -5.98
C GLY A 284 3.74 29.73 -4.49
N HIS A 285 3.61 28.61 -3.79
CA HIS A 285 4.54 28.08 -2.78
C HIS A 285 3.80 26.91 -2.14
N HIS A 286 4.14 25.69 -2.56
CA HIS A 286 3.95 24.57 -1.67
C HIS A 286 4.71 24.94 -0.39
N VAL A 287 4.00 25.29 0.69
CA VAL A 287 4.59 25.16 2.01
C VAL A 287 4.62 23.66 2.29
N HIS A 288 5.50 22.95 1.56
CA HIS A 288 6.14 21.82 2.16
C HIS A 288 6.78 22.39 3.42
N LEU A 289 6.47 21.81 4.58
CA LEU A 289 7.31 21.91 5.77
C LEU A 289 8.70 21.26 5.52
N ASP A 290 9.25 21.37 4.31
CA ASP A 290 10.56 20.85 3.89
C ASP A 290 11.71 21.77 4.27
N ARG A 291 11.46 23.06 4.46
CA ARG A 291 12.54 24.04 4.63
C ARG A 291 12.34 24.88 5.88
N ALA A 292 12.84 24.37 7.00
CA ALA A 292 13.81 25.07 7.87
C ALA A 292 13.57 25.01 9.40
N THR A 293 12.59 24.27 9.95
CA THR A 293 12.47 24.21 11.42
C THR A 293 12.26 22.79 11.94
N SER A 294 13.26 22.27 12.63
CA SER A 294 13.18 21.13 13.56
C SER A 294 12.48 21.50 14.87
N GLU A 295 12.04 22.75 15.02
CA GLU A 295 11.33 23.25 16.19
C GLU A 295 9.81 23.15 15.98
N PRO A 296 9.05 22.83 17.05
CA PRO A 296 7.60 22.91 17.02
C PRO A 296 7.16 24.33 16.64
N PRO A 297 6.10 24.47 15.84
CA PRO A 297 5.60 25.78 15.44
C PRO A 297 5.13 26.57 16.66
N ARG A 298 5.64 27.79 16.83
CA ARG A 298 5.48 28.56 18.09
C ARG A 298 4.09 29.15 18.33
N CYS A 299 3.15 29.08 17.38
CA CYS A 299 1.83 29.72 17.54
C CYS A 299 0.73 29.16 16.62
N CYS A 300 0.99 28.99 15.33
CA CYS A 300 0.04 28.37 14.40
C CYS A 300 0.74 27.84 13.14
N VAL A 301 0.18 26.79 12.53
CA VAL A 301 0.63 26.29 11.21
C VAL A 301 -0.55 26.10 10.29
N ASP A 302 -0.42 26.66 9.09
CA ASP A 302 -1.33 26.41 7.99
C ASP A 302 -0.76 25.28 7.14
N ILE A 303 -1.57 24.25 6.91
CA ILE A 303 -1.21 23.08 6.12
C ILE A 303 -2.35 22.70 5.19
N TRP A 304 -1.97 22.11 4.06
CA TRP A 304 -2.90 21.70 3.02
C TRP A 304 -3.02 20.18 3.04
N ALA A 305 -4.25 19.69 3.05
CA ALA A 305 -4.54 18.28 2.95
C ALA A 305 -4.41 17.81 1.48
N VAL A 306 -4.28 16.50 1.27
CA VAL A 306 -4.10 15.88 -0.06
C VAL A 306 -5.24 16.22 -1.03
N ASN A 307 -6.46 16.38 -0.53
CA ASN A 307 -7.62 16.84 -1.31
C ASN A 307 -7.60 18.35 -1.65
N GLY A 308 -6.55 19.09 -1.28
CA GLY A 308 -6.40 20.52 -1.54
C GLY A 308 -7.14 21.44 -0.57
N THR A 309 -7.71 20.93 0.53
CA THR A 309 -8.33 21.77 1.58
C THR A 309 -7.28 22.31 2.54
N GLY A 310 -7.42 23.58 2.95
CA GLY A 310 -6.50 24.24 3.87
C GLY A 310 -6.95 24.14 5.33
N TRP A 311 -6.01 23.86 6.24
CA TRP A 311 -6.26 23.64 7.67
C TRP A 311 -5.23 24.32 8.55
N ARG A 312 -5.66 24.82 9.71
CA ARG A 312 -4.82 25.50 10.71
C ARG A 312 -4.71 24.68 11.99
N PHE A 313 -3.49 24.53 12.49
CA PHE A 313 -3.13 23.91 13.76
C PHE A 313 -2.88 25.01 14.78
N TYR A 314 -3.46 24.89 15.97
CA TYR A 314 -3.14 25.76 17.11
C TYR A 314 -2.34 24.96 18.13
N ASP A 315 -1.23 25.53 18.59
CA ASP A 315 -0.67 25.09 19.86
C ASP A 315 -1.55 25.65 20.98
N ALA A 316 -1.75 24.89 22.04
CA ALA A 316 -2.76 25.16 23.05
C ALA A 316 -2.46 26.47 23.82
N ILE A 317 -2.93 27.61 23.31
CA ILE A 317 -3.38 28.85 23.96
C ILE A 317 -3.80 29.79 22.80
N PRO A 318 -5.08 30.15 22.66
CA PRO A 318 -5.46 31.26 21.79
C PRO A 318 -4.72 32.50 22.28
N CYS A 319 -3.88 33.10 21.43
CA CYS A 319 -3.51 34.50 21.63
C CYS A 319 -4.83 35.29 21.61
N ASN A 320 -5.18 35.88 22.76
CA ASN A 320 -6.41 36.61 22.97
C ASN A 320 -6.55 37.75 21.94
N SER A 321 -7.21 37.51 20.82
CA SER A 321 -7.85 38.54 19.98
C SER A 321 -8.76 37.98 18.88
N ASP A 322 -8.56 36.74 18.40
CA ASP A 322 -9.27 36.26 17.19
C ASP A 322 -10.21 35.08 17.41
N ALA A 323 -10.70 34.86 18.65
CA ALA A 323 -11.75 33.87 18.88
C ALA A 323 -13.04 34.34 18.20
N PRO A 324 -13.61 33.59 17.23
CA PRO A 324 -14.89 33.96 16.62
C PRO A 324 -15.97 33.91 17.71
N GLN A 325 -16.41 35.09 18.15
CA GLN A 325 -17.58 35.23 19.01
C GLN A 325 -18.82 34.94 18.15
N GLY A 326 -19.28 33.70 18.12
CA GLY A 326 -20.46 33.34 17.33
C GLY A 326 -20.72 31.84 17.31
N THR A 327 -21.73 31.44 18.08
CA THR A 327 -22.32 30.11 18.20
C THR A 327 -22.73 29.49 16.86
N ARG A 328 -21.80 28.77 16.24
CA ARG A 328 -22.04 27.44 15.66
C ARG A 328 -20.93 26.55 16.20
N LEU A 329 -21.29 25.48 16.91
CA LEU A 329 -20.37 24.39 17.21
C LEU A 329 -19.98 23.78 15.86
N GLU A 330 -18.97 24.34 15.20
CA GLU A 330 -18.41 23.71 14.02
C GLU A 330 -17.99 22.29 14.44
N PRO A 331 -18.30 21.27 13.62
CA PRO A 331 -17.97 19.90 13.97
C PRO A 331 -16.48 19.79 14.26
N GLU A 332 -16.10 19.14 15.36
CA GLU A 332 -14.70 19.08 15.74
C GLU A 332 -13.90 18.32 14.67
N ALA A 333 -12.78 18.89 14.26
CA ALA A 333 -11.85 18.26 13.34
C ALA A 333 -10.50 18.01 14.02
N PHE A 334 -9.91 16.85 13.73
CA PHE A 334 -8.64 16.44 14.30
C PHE A 334 -7.70 15.95 13.21
N ALA A 335 -6.42 16.28 13.38
CA ALA A 335 -5.31 15.62 12.74
C ALA A 335 -4.87 14.45 13.62
N VAL A 336 -4.84 13.24 13.07
CA VAL A 336 -4.52 11.99 13.77
C VAL A 336 -3.24 11.41 13.20
N LEU A 337 -2.20 11.22 14.01
CA LEU A 337 -0.98 10.55 13.55
C LEU A 337 -1.31 9.10 13.18
N VAL A 338 -1.02 8.74 11.93
CA VAL A 338 -1.14 7.36 11.46
C VAL A 338 0.20 6.64 11.63
N GLY A 339 1.28 7.27 11.17
CA GLY A 339 2.62 6.71 11.18
C GLY A 339 3.48 7.33 10.09
N PHE A 340 4.58 6.65 9.73
CA PHE A 340 5.39 7.04 8.60
C PHE A 340 4.72 6.63 7.29
N HIS A 341 4.81 7.52 6.31
CA HIS A 341 4.43 7.32 4.93
C HIS A 341 5.60 7.75 4.06
N ASN A 342 6.02 6.87 3.17
CA ASN A 342 6.97 7.24 2.14
C ASN A 342 6.15 7.62 0.92
N GLU A 343 6.23 8.88 0.49
CA GLU A 343 5.75 9.25 -0.84
C GLU A 343 6.45 8.34 -1.85
N PHE A 344 5.64 7.73 -2.72
CA PHE A 344 6.12 6.89 -3.79
C PHE A 344 6.70 7.84 -4.82
N SER A 345 8.00 7.79 -5.07
CA SER A 345 8.50 8.47 -6.26
C SER A 345 8.02 7.70 -7.49
N TRP A 346 7.68 8.46 -8.53
CA TRP A 346 7.13 7.96 -9.81
C TRP A 346 8.07 6.97 -10.53
N THR A 347 9.32 6.85 -10.10
CA THR A 347 10.32 5.95 -10.69
C THR A 347 10.39 4.59 -9.99
N GLY A 348 9.56 4.32 -8.98
CA GLY A 348 9.65 3.09 -8.19
C GLY A 348 10.96 2.99 -7.38
N LEU A 349 11.68 4.11 -7.23
CA LEU A 349 12.77 4.31 -6.29
C LEU A 349 12.26 5.21 -5.15
N TRP A 350 12.70 4.98 -3.92
CA TRP A 350 12.50 5.98 -2.87
C TRP A 350 13.70 6.95 -2.93
N GLU A 351 13.47 8.16 -3.44
CA GLU A 351 14.49 9.22 -3.52
C GLU A 351 14.11 10.49 -2.72
N GLY A 352 12.91 10.50 -2.11
CA GLY A 352 12.40 11.62 -1.31
C GLY A 352 12.61 11.44 0.20
N PRO A 353 12.43 12.48 1.02
CA PRO A 353 12.44 12.35 2.49
C PRO A 353 11.27 11.46 2.97
N ARG A 354 11.39 10.86 4.17
CA ARG A 354 10.25 10.16 4.77
C ARG A 354 9.23 11.21 5.21
N PHE A 355 7.96 10.92 5.02
CA PHE A 355 6.88 11.77 5.53
C PHE A 355 6.18 11.07 6.69
N LEU A 356 5.53 11.84 7.54
CA LEU A 356 4.54 11.36 8.50
C LEU A 356 3.18 11.52 7.84
N SER A 357 2.43 10.43 7.76
CA SER A 357 1.03 10.52 7.36
C SER A 357 0.16 10.83 8.56
N VAL A 358 -0.68 11.83 8.36
CA VAL A 358 -1.65 12.29 9.35
C VAL A 358 -3.02 12.23 8.71
N MET A 359 -3.96 11.56 9.35
CA MET A 359 -5.34 11.43 8.89
C MET A 359 -6.15 12.62 9.40
N LEU A 360 -6.83 13.33 8.50
CA LEU A 360 -7.79 14.36 8.85
C LEU A 360 -9.15 13.72 9.06
N ILE A 361 -9.69 13.88 10.26
CA ILE A 361 -11.03 13.41 10.60
C ILE A 361 -11.92 14.57 11.02
N ARG A 362 -13.21 14.44 10.74
CA ARG A 362 -14.23 15.41 11.13
C ARG A 362 -15.40 14.74 11.80
N GLU A 363 -15.82 15.32 12.92
CA GLU A 363 -16.97 14.85 13.67
C GLU A 363 -18.23 15.01 12.82
N HIS A 364 -19.09 14.00 12.84
CA HIS A 364 -20.37 14.05 12.14
C HIS A 364 -21.55 13.61 13.05
N ALA A 365 -21.24 13.06 14.23
CA ALA A 365 -22.17 12.81 15.33
C ALA A 365 -21.34 12.80 16.64
N PRO A 366 -21.95 13.02 17.83
CA PRO A 366 -21.20 13.10 19.08
C PRO A 366 -20.23 11.93 19.30
N GLY A 367 -18.93 12.23 19.35
CA GLY A 367 -17.85 11.26 19.52
C GLY A 367 -17.64 10.30 18.34
N ARG A 368 -18.17 10.64 17.16
CA ARG A 368 -18.11 9.84 15.93
C ARG A 368 -17.59 10.68 14.78
N TYR A 369 -16.54 10.18 14.16
CA TYR A 369 -15.76 10.89 13.15
C TYR A 369 -15.78 10.15 11.82
N HIS A 370 -15.60 10.86 10.73
CA HIS A 370 -15.33 10.30 9.41
C HIS A 370 -14.01 10.87 8.89
N VAL A 371 -13.33 10.11 8.03
CA VAL A 371 -12.11 10.59 7.36
C VAL A 371 -12.50 11.56 6.26
N GLU A 372 -11.90 12.75 6.30
CA GLU A 372 -12.12 13.80 5.31
C GLU A 372 -10.95 13.88 4.31
N SER A 373 -9.71 13.69 4.79
CA SER A 373 -8.51 13.75 3.95
C SER A 373 -7.28 13.21 4.71
N TYR A 374 -6.09 13.44 4.16
CA TYR A 374 -4.80 13.17 4.79
C TYR A 374 -3.88 14.39 4.65
N PHE A 375 -2.89 14.50 5.53
CA PHE A 375 -1.75 15.41 5.41
C PHE A 375 -0.46 14.59 5.30
N GLU A 376 0.52 15.16 4.60
CA GLU A 376 1.90 14.69 4.55
C GLU A 376 2.77 15.71 5.27
N LEU A 377 3.39 15.29 6.37
CA LEU A 377 4.28 16.14 7.17
C LEU A 377 5.72 15.65 7.02
N SER A 378 6.71 16.55 7.07
CA SER A 378 8.13 16.14 7.06
C SER A 378 8.46 15.25 8.27
N GLU A 379 9.32 14.23 8.10
CA GLU A 379 9.87 13.43 9.22
C GLU A 379 10.51 14.29 10.32
N ARG A 380 11.00 15.49 9.98
CA ARG A 380 11.60 16.42 10.95
C ARG A 380 10.62 16.85 12.04
N LEU A 381 9.31 16.77 11.77
CA LEU A 381 8.24 17.07 12.71
C LEU A 381 7.89 15.90 13.64
N GLU A 382 8.56 14.75 13.54
CA GLU A 382 8.24 13.55 14.32
C GLU A 382 8.22 13.83 15.82
N ARG A 383 9.19 14.61 16.32
CA ARG A 383 9.24 14.97 17.75
C ARG A 383 8.01 15.75 18.18
N TRP A 384 7.56 16.70 17.36
CA TRP A 384 6.36 17.50 17.62
C TRP A 384 5.09 16.65 17.54
N VAL A 385 4.94 15.81 16.53
CA VAL A 385 3.75 14.96 16.40
C VAL A 385 3.66 13.94 17.55
N LYS A 386 4.80 13.52 18.11
CA LYS A 386 4.84 12.67 19.31
C LYS A 386 4.39 13.36 20.60
N THR A 387 4.36 14.71 20.66
CA THR A 387 3.84 15.44 21.84
C THR A 387 2.32 15.62 21.82
N TRP A 388 1.65 15.28 20.73
CA TRP A 388 0.20 15.38 20.61
C TRP A 388 -0.53 14.47 21.62
N GLU A 389 -1.70 14.91 22.08
CA GLU A 389 -2.51 14.17 23.04
C GLU A 389 -3.01 12.86 22.42
N LYS A 390 -2.83 11.75 23.14
CA LYS A 390 -3.38 10.45 22.72
C LYS A 390 -4.87 10.40 23.06
N ARG A 391 -5.72 10.25 22.05
CA ARG A 391 -7.19 10.15 22.20
C ARG A 391 -7.72 8.83 21.66
N GLU A 392 -8.83 8.37 22.24
CA GLU A 392 -9.63 7.29 21.68
C GLU A 392 -10.68 7.87 20.74
N LEU A 393 -10.75 7.34 19.51
CA LEU A 393 -11.54 7.89 18.41
C LEU A 393 -12.40 6.78 17.82
N ARG A 394 -13.66 7.10 17.49
CA ARG A 394 -14.58 6.20 16.77
C ARG A 394 -14.75 6.70 15.34
N ILE A 395 -14.15 6.02 14.37
CA ILE A 395 -14.09 6.47 12.98
C ILE A 395 -14.93 5.57 12.08
N GLY A 396 -15.87 6.13 11.33
CA GLY A 396 -16.83 5.42 10.47
C GLY A 396 -17.49 6.36 9.45
N GLY A 397 -18.32 5.85 8.56
CA GLY A 397 -18.98 6.65 7.52
C GLY A 397 -20.16 7.50 8.04
N PRO A 398 -20.43 8.69 7.48
CA PRO A 398 -21.50 9.59 7.93
C PRO A 398 -22.91 9.17 7.49
N SER A 399 -23.05 8.21 6.56
CA SER A 399 -24.35 7.74 6.06
C SER A 399 -25.06 6.85 7.10
N ALA A 400 -26.23 7.28 7.56
CA ALA A 400 -27.02 6.57 8.57
C ALA A 400 -27.62 5.25 8.04
N ILE A 401 -27.60 4.24 8.91
CA ILE A 401 -28.14 2.89 8.71
C ILE A 401 -29.68 2.96 8.79
N ARG A 402 -30.40 2.37 7.82
CA ARG A 402 -31.79 1.95 8.03
C ARG A 402 -31.80 0.47 8.35
N ALA A 403 -32.48 0.09 9.43
CA ALA A 403 -32.72 -1.31 9.76
C ALA A 403 -33.52 -1.97 8.63
N VAL A 404 -33.08 -3.16 8.21
CA VAL A 404 -33.86 -4.10 7.39
C VAL A 404 -34.29 -5.24 8.29
#